data_AF-A0A7K2XFD3-F1
#
_entry.id   AF-A0A7K2XFD3-F1
#
_cell.length_a   1.000
_cell.length_b   1.000
_cell.length_c   1.000
_cell.angle_alpha   90.00
_cell.angle_beta   90.00
_cell.angle_gamma   90.00
#
_symmetry.space_group_name_H-M   'P 1'
#
loop_
_entity.id
_entity.type
_entity.pdbx_description
1 polymer ?
#
loop_
_entity_poly.entity_id
_entity_poly.type
_entity_poly.pdbx_seq_one_letter_code
_entity_poly.pdbx_strand_id
1 'polypeptide(L)'
;MTSITVHRLDLGHFTRPAEEWGGPHARVEPVFGYLVRHARGALLLDTGMGTGSPETDAHYRPVRSLLPGVRYEELDGEHEIAPGVLVVPTPGHTEGHRSLFLDHGDRVTVLAGQAYDFAAGFGTPYRPWLGRLAELAAGRPARVLFAHDHAVREGVLPPPR
;
A
#
# COMPACT_ATOMS: atom_id res chain seq x y z
N MET A 1 -1.07 -9.91 -22.84
CA MET A 1 -1.03 -9.58 -21.40
C MET A 1 -0.16 -8.35 -21.24
N THR A 2 -0.66 -7.33 -20.54
CA THR A 2 0.11 -6.11 -20.25
C THR A 2 1.21 -6.44 -19.26
N SER A 3 2.45 -6.07 -19.55
CA SER A 3 3.55 -6.26 -18.60
C SER A 3 3.40 -5.24 -17.47
N ILE A 4 3.21 -5.74 -16.24
CA ILE A 4 3.20 -4.95 -15.01
C ILE A 4 4.45 -5.31 -14.21
N THR A 5 5.27 -4.31 -13.85
CA THR A 5 6.39 -4.50 -12.91
C THR A 5 6.21 -3.61 -11.69
N VAL A 6 6.58 -4.12 -10.52
CA VAL A 6 6.46 -3.42 -9.25
C VAL A 6 7.85 -3.24 -8.65
N HIS A 7 8.21 -2.00 -8.37
CA HIS A 7 9.44 -1.65 -7.67
C HIS A 7 9.08 -1.04 -6.31
N ARG A 8 9.56 -1.65 -5.24
CA ARG A 8 9.49 -1.06 -3.89
C ARG A 8 10.57 0.02 -3.78
N LEU A 9 10.17 1.21 -3.34
CA LEU A 9 11.05 2.34 -3.10
C LEU A 9 11.24 2.48 -1.58
N ASP A 10 12.48 2.49 -1.12
CA ASP A 10 12.82 2.88 0.25
C ASP A 10 12.80 4.41 0.34
N LEU A 11 11.83 4.95 1.07
CA LEU A 11 11.62 6.39 1.23
C LEU A 11 12.00 6.85 2.65
N GLY A 12 12.74 6.02 3.40
CA GLY A 12 13.22 6.32 4.74
C GLY A 12 12.61 5.42 5.82
N HIS A 13 12.73 5.84 7.07
CA HIS A 13 12.19 5.13 8.22
C HIS A 13 11.82 6.10 9.34
N PHE A 14 10.96 5.67 10.24
CA PHE A 14 10.68 6.35 11.51
C PHE A 14 10.80 5.35 12.67
N THR A 15 10.89 5.86 13.90
CA THR A 15 10.85 5.02 15.09
C THR A 15 9.48 5.14 15.75
N ARG A 16 8.68 4.07 15.64
CA ARG A 16 7.34 3.98 16.23
C ARG A 16 7.45 3.69 17.73
N PRO A 17 6.87 4.52 18.62
CA PRO A 17 6.88 4.28 20.05
C PRO A 17 6.22 2.95 20.43
N ALA A 18 6.73 2.31 21.50
CA ALA A 18 6.25 1.01 21.96
C ALA A 18 4.74 1.03 22.30
N GLU A 19 4.30 2.15 22.88
CA GLU A 19 2.94 2.39 23.33
C GLU A 19 1.94 2.46 22.16
N GLU A 20 2.41 2.88 20.98
CA GLU A 20 1.56 3.05 19.80
C GLU A 20 1.27 1.71 19.10
N TRP A 21 2.26 0.84 18.99
CA TRP A 21 2.09 -0.47 18.34
C TRP A 21 1.81 -1.61 19.33
N GLY A 22 1.86 -1.34 20.63
CA GLY A 22 1.54 -2.30 21.70
C GLY A 22 2.64 -3.32 21.98
N GLY A 23 3.89 -2.98 21.68
CA GLY A 23 5.04 -3.88 21.88
C GLY A 23 5.91 -3.52 23.08
N PRO A 24 6.97 -4.31 23.35
CA PRO A 24 7.84 -4.08 24.50
C PRO A 24 8.81 -2.90 24.32
N HIS A 25 9.13 -2.53 23.06
CA HIS A 25 10.12 -1.51 22.72
C HIS A 25 9.70 -0.70 21.49
N ALA A 26 10.26 0.50 21.37
CA ALA A 26 10.13 1.27 20.14
C ALA A 26 10.76 0.50 18.97
N ARG A 27 10.19 0.67 17.78
CA ARG A 27 10.60 -0.09 16.58
C ARG A 27 10.93 0.86 15.44
N VAL A 28 12.01 0.56 14.72
CA VAL A 28 12.29 1.21 13.43
C VAL A 28 11.38 0.59 12.36
N GLU A 29 10.57 1.42 11.72
CA GLU A 29 9.65 1.04 10.66
C GLU A 29 10.05 1.73 9.34
N PRO A 30 10.22 0.97 8.25
CA PRO A 30 10.51 1.55 6.95
C PRO A 30 9.29 2.31 6.43
N VAL A 31 9.52 3.27 5.55
CA VAL A 31 8.49 3.97 4.79
C VAL A 31 8.67 3.59 3.33
N PHE A 32 7.78 2.76 2.81
CA PHE A 32 7.83 2.35 1.40
C PHE A 32 6.86 3.15 0.54
N GLY A 33 7.32 3.48 -0.66
CA GLY A 33 6.46 3.75 -1.81
C GLY A 33 6.61 2.66 -2.85
N TYR A 34 5.78 2.70 -3.89
CA TYR A 34 5.82 1.71 -4.97
C TYR A 34 5.71 2.38 -6.34
N LEU A 35 6.68 2.07 -7.21
CA LEU A 35 6.60 2.42 -8.62
C LEU A 35 6.08 1.21 -9.40
N VAL A 36 4.87 1.33 -9.95
CA VAL A 36 4.26 0.35 -10.84
C VAL A 36 4.49 0.80 -12.28
N ARG A 37 5.21 0.01 -13.08
CA ARG A 37 5.33 0.25 -14.52
C ARG A 37 4.27 -0.57 -15.24
N HIS A 38 3.55 0.09 -16.14
CA HIS A 38 2.52 -0.50 -16.98
C HIS A 38 2.70 0.01 -18.42
N ALA A 39 2.15 -0.70 -19.41
CA ALA A 39 2.25 -0.30 -20.82
C ALA A 39 1.67 1.09 -21.12
N ARG A 40 0.71 1.57 -20.30
CA ARG A 40 0.10 2.90 -20.42
C ARG A 40 0.86 4.01 -19.67
N GLY A 41 1.91 3.69 -18.93
CA GLY A 41 2.65 4.64 -18.12
C GLY A 41 3.06 4.09 -16.76
N ALA A 42 3.50 4.97 -15.87
CA ALA A 42 3.90 4.61 -14.52
C ALA A 42 2.92 5.16 -13.48
N LEU A 43 2.70 4.39 -12.42
CA LEU A 43 1.98 4.83 -11.23
C LEU A 43 2.96 4.86 -10.06
N LEU A 44 2.98 5.96 -9.32
CA LEU A 44 3.66 6.06 -8.04
C LEU A 44 2.60 5.98 -6.94
N LEU A 45 2.67 4.94 -6.10
CA LEU A 45 1.84 4.77 -4.92
C LEU A 45 2.66 5.16 -3.68
N ASP A 46 2.10 6.03 -2.86
CA ASP A 46 2.72 6.69 -1.72
C ASP A 46 3.98 7.51 -2.07
N THR A 47 4.22 8.59 -1.31
CA THR A 47 5.29 9.56 -1.61
C THR A 47 6.23 9.82 -0.43
N GLY A 48 6.23 8.92 0.55
CA GLY A 48 7.15 8.96 1.70
C GLY A 48 6.60 9.77 2.86
N MET A 49 7.51 10.35 3.65
CA MET A 49 7.14 11.16 4.82
C MET A 49 6.71 12.56 4.40
N GLY A 50 5.53 12.98 4.86
CA GLY A 50 4.92 14.26 4.53
C GLY A 50 5.37 15.42 5.42
N THR A 51 4.40 16.09 6.04
CA THR A 51 4.66 17.24 6.92
C THR A 51 5.33 16.80 8.23
N GLY A 52 6.40 17.47 8.64
CA GLY A 52 7.09 17.21 9.91
C GLY A 52 6.39 17.90 11.09
N SER A 53 7.04 17.90 12.26
CA SER A 53 6.57 18.72 13.39
C SER A 53 6.73 20.22 13.07
N PRO A 54 5.91 21.11 13.65
CA PRO A 54 6.07 22.56 13.47
C PRO A 54 7.49 23.05 13.77
N GLU A 55 8.14 22.49 14.80
CA GLU A 55 9.51 22.82 15.19
C GLU A 55 10.53 22.35 14.13
N THR A 56 10.34 21.14 13.61
CA THR A 56 11.20 20.56 12.55
C THR A 56 11.08 21.36 11.26
N ASP A 57 9.86 21.67 10.85
CA ASP A 57 9.58 22.46 9.65
C ASP A 57 10.11 23.90 9.78
N ALA A 58 10.02 24.52 10.96
CA ALA A 58 10.57 25.85 11.20
C ALA A 58 12.10 25.89 11.13
N HIS A 59 12.77 24.84 11.63
CA HIS A 59 14.22 24.73 11.65
C HIS A 59 14.78 24.42 10.25
N TYR A 60 14.31 23.35 9.60
CA TYR A 60 14.88 22.85 8.35
C TYR A 60 14.24 23.45 7.10
N ARG A 61 13.05 24.05 7.21
CA ARG A 61 12.32 24.72 6.12
C ARG A 61 12.23 23.87 4.85
N PRO A 62 11.71 22.63 4.95
CA PRO A 62 11.65 21.72 3.81
C PRO A 62 10.79 22.31 2.69
N VAL A 63 11.34 22.35 1.46
CA VAL A 63 10.59 22.71 0.26
C VAL A 63 9.98 21.44 -0.31
N ARG A 64 8.66 21.30 -0.19
CA ARG A 64 7.90 20.16 -0.71
C ARG A 64 7.50 20.48 -2.15
N SER A 65 8.02 19.73 -3.11
CA SER A 65 7.62 19.83 -4.51
C SER A 65 6.70 18.67 -4.86
N LEU A 66 5.43 18.96 -5.11
CA LEU A 66 4.59 18.06 -5.88
C LEU A 66 5.01 18.11 -7.36
N LEU A 67 4.62 17.10 -8.13
CA LEU A 67 4.78 17.16 -9.59
C LEU A 67 3.95 18.36 -10.12
N PRO A 68 4.47 19.16 -11.05
CA PRO A 68 3.70 20.25 -11.64
C PRO A 68 2.50 19.69 -12.42
N GLY A 69 1.36 20.37 -12.36
CA GLY A 69 0.15 19.96 -13.09
C GLY A 69 -0.59 18.76 -12.49
N VAL A 70 -0.39 18.45 -11.20
CA VAL A 70 -1.20 17.44 -10.51
C VAL A 70 -2.68 17.84 -10.55
N ARG A 71 -3.49 16.93 -11.08
CA ARG A 71 -4.94 16.96 -11.00
C ARG A 71 -5.37 15.99 -9.91
N TYR A 72 -6.12 16.48 -8.93
CA TYR A 72 -6.78 15.64 -7.94
C TYR A 72 -8.08 15.12 -8.53
N GLU A 73 -8.26 13.81 -8.42
CA GLU A 73 -9.49 13.11 -8.79
C GLU A 73 -9.94 12.30 -7.59
N GLU A 74 -11.15 12.58 -7.12
CA GLU A 74 -11.77 11.77 -6.09
C GLU A 74 -12.24 10.46 -6.72
N LEU A 75 -11.86 9.35 -6.11
CA LEU A 75 -12.34 8.04 -6.50
C LEU A 75 -13.33 7.58 -5.44
N ASP A 76 -14.50 7.12 -5.89
CA ASP A 76 -15.47 6.42 -5.05
C ASP A 76 -15.47 4.93 -5.39
N GLY A 77 -15.64 4.08 -4.38
CA GLY A 77 -15.66 2.62 -4.55
C GLY A 77 -14.38 2.02 -5.17
N GLU A 78 -14.54 0.84 -5.77
CA GLU A 78 -13.50 0.16 -6.54
C GLU A 78 -13.33 0.81 -7.93
N HIS A 79 -12.09 1.02 -8.36
CA HIS A 79 -11.80 1.78 -9.59
C HIS A 79 -10.62 1.18 -10.36
N GLU A 80 -10.77 0.95 -11.66
CA GLU A 80 -9.69 0.48 -12.53
C GLU A 80 -8.95 1.66 -13.19
N ILE A 81 -7.68 1.85 -12.84
CA ILE A 81 -6.84 2.93 -13.39
C ILE A 81 -6.34 2.58 -14.79
N ALA A 82 -6.01 1.32 -15.02
CA ALA A 82 -5.57 0.76 -16.28
C ALA A 82 -5.83 -0.75 -16.29
N PRO A 83 -5.83 -1.44 -17.46
CA PRO A 83 -6.05 -2.88 -17.53
C PRO A 83 -5.19 -3.67 -16.53
N GLY A 84 -5.84 -4.31 -15.56
CA GLY A 84 -5.18 -5.09 -14.51
C GLY A 84 -4.60 -4.27 -13.35
N VAL A 85 -4.97 -3.00 -13.20
CA VAL A 85 -4.54 -2.10 -12.11
C VAL A 85 -5.78 -1.50 -11.45
N LEU A 86 -6.20 -2.10 -10.34
CA LEU A 86 -7.40 -1.71 -9.61
C LEU A 86 -7.06 -1.07 -8.27
N VAL A 87 -7.72 0.02 -7.93
CA VAL A 87 -7.77 0.60 -6.59
C VAL A 87 -8.98 0.00 -5.88
N VAL A 88 -8.75 -0.71 -4.77
CA VAL A 88 -9.78 -1.40 -4.01
C VAL A 88 -9.94 -0.75 -2.64
N PRO A 89 -11.14 -0.33 -2.22
CA PRO A 89 -11.39 0.16 -0.86
C PRO A 89 -11.02 -0.90 0.18
N THR A 90 -10.18 -0.53 1.13
CA THR A 90 -9.75 -1.39 2.24
C THR A 90 -9.80 -0.62 3.55
N PRO A 91 -10.98 -0.08 3.93
CA PRO A 91 -11.14 0.75 5.12
C PRO A 91 -10.75 -0.02 6.40
N GLY A 92 -10.26 0.73 7.38
CA GLY A 92 -9.79 0.20 8.65
C GLY A 92 -8.82 1.17 9.32
N HIS A 93 -7.57 1.19 8.87
CA HIS A 93 -6.56 2.12 9.37
C HIS A 93 -7.00 3.58 9.24
N THR A 94 -7.59 3.91 8.10
CA THR A 94 -8.41 5.11 7.92
C THR A 94 -9.73 4.73 7.24
N GLU A 95 -10.74 5.60 7.31
CA GLU A 95 -12.01 5.42 6.60
C GLU A 95 -11.80 5.36 5.08
N GLY A 96 -10.90 6.18 4.55
CA GLY A 96 -10.59 6.25 3.12
C GLY A 96 -9.46 5.33 2.65
N HIS A 97 -8.99 4.38 3.47
CA HIS A 97 -7.85 3.54 3.12
C HIS A 97 -8.15 2.67 1.88
N ARG A 98 -7.15 2.54 0.99
CA ARG A 98 -7.25 1.81 -0.28
C ARG A 98 -5.99 0.99 -0.53
N SER A 99 -6.16 -0.16 -1.17
CA SER A 99 -5.07 -1.02 -1.64
C SER A 99 -5.02 -1.03 -3.16
N LEU A 100 -3.84 -1.24 -3.74
CA LEU A 100 -3.70 -1.44 -5.18
C LEU A 100 -3.62 -2.94 -5.49
N PHE A 101 -4.55 -3.44 -6.31
CA PHE A 101 -4.57 -4.79 -6.84
C PHE A 101 -4.01 -4.79 -8.27
N LEU A 102 -3.05 -5.67 -8.52
CA LEU A 102 -2.33 -5.78 -9.77
C LEU A 102 -2.49 -7.20 -10.33
N ASP A 103 -3.12 -7.31 -11.48
CA ASP A 103 -3.33 -8.56 -12.19
C ASP A 103 -2.21 -8.80 -13.22
N HIS A 104 -1.36 -9.81 -12.96
CA HIS A 104 -0.28 -10.21 -13.88
C HIS A 104 -0.74 -11.33 -14.84
N GLY A 105 -2.00 -11.78 -14.72
CA GLY A 105 -2.63 -12.87 -15.41
C GLY A 105 -2.46 -14.21 -14.71
N ASP A 106 -1.22 -14.66 -14.49
CA ASP A 106 -0.89 -15.91 -13.80
C ASP A 106 -0.90 -15.79 -12.27
N ARG A 107 -0.66 -14.58 -11.77
CA ARG A 107 -0.61 -14.23 -10.34
C ARG A 107 -1.14 -12.83 -10.10
N VAL A 108 -1.30 -12.48 -8.84
CA VAL A 108 -1.69 -11.13 -8.42
C VAL A 108 -0.67 -10.52 -7.47
N THR A 109 -0.59 -9.20 -7.45
CA THR A 109 0.11 -8.45 -6.42
C THR A 109 -0.84 -7.48 -5.74
N VAL A 110 -0.84 -7.47 -4.41
CA VAL A 110 -1.60 -6.50 -3.62
C VAL A 110 -0.61 -5.58 -2.93
N LEU A 111 -0.65 -4.29 -3.24
CA LEU A 111 0.00 -3.25 -2.44
C LEU A 111 -0.99 -2.88 -1.34
N ALA A 112 -0.83 -3.49 -0.17
CA ALA A 112 -1.79 -3.41 0.92
C ALA A 112 -1.74 -2.10 1.69
N GLY A 113 -0.72 -1.27 1.48
CA GLY A 113 -0.50 -0.06 2.27
C GLY A 113 -0.44 -0.40 3.76
N GLN A 114 -1.27 0.29 4.55
CA GLN A 114 -1.47 0.04 5.98
C GLN A 114 -2.80 -0.67 6.27
N ALA A 115 -3.37 -1.39 5.30
CA ALA A 115 -4.55 -2.24 5.57
C ALA A 115 -4.24 -3.29 6.66
N TYR A 116 -2.97 -3.70 6.75
CA TYR A 116 -2.36 -4.39 7.88
C TYR A 116 -0.95 -3.82 8.08
N ASP A 117 -0.52 -3.68 9.34
CA ASP A 117 0.83 -3.20 9.66
C ASP A 117 1.91 -4.19 9.24
N PHE A 118 1.64 -5.50 9.38
CA PHE A 118 2.65 -6.56 9.20
C PHE A 118 2.16 -7.74 8.36
N ALA A 119 3.10 -8.33 7.62
CA ALA A 119 2.85 -9.53 6.81
C ALA A 119 2.37 -10.71 7.64
N ALA A 120 2.90 -10.87 8.85
CA ALA A 120 2.53 -11.95 9.77
C ALA A 120 1.07 -11.86 10.25
N GLY A 121 0.51 -10.65 10.33
CA GLY A 121 -0.87 -10.41 10.74
C GLY A 121 -1.88 -10.38 9.59
N PHE A 122 -1.43 -10.49 8.33
CA PHE A 122 -2.31 -10.34 7.19
C PHE A 122 -3.46 -11.36 7.21
N GLY A 123 -4.69 -10.86 7.19
CA GLY A 123 -5.91 -11.68 7.33
C GLY A 123 -6.44 -11.83 8.76
N THR A 124 -5.74 -11.28 9.76
CA THR A 124 -6.10 -11.35 11.17
C THR A 124 -6.01 -9.99 11.86
N PRO A 125 -7.13 -9.40 12.33
CA PRO A 125 -8.47 -9.95 12.24
C PRO A 125 -8.94 -9.96 10.77
N TYR A 126 -9.87 -10.85 10.44
CA TYR A 126 -10.45 -10.85 9.10
C TYR A 126 -11.17 -9.52 8.84
N ARG A 127 -11.13 -9.05 7.60
CA ARG A 127 -11.82 -7.86 7.11
C ARG A 127 -12.66 -8.27 5.89
N PRO A 128 -13.94 -7.85 5.78
CA PRO A 128 -14.81 -8.28 4.67
C PRO A 128 -14.24 -8.00 3.28
N TRP A 129 -13.51 -6.90 3.11
CA TRP A 129 -12.86 -6.55 1.84
C TRP A 129 -11.77 -7.56 1.40
N LEU A 130 -11.27 -8.43 2.29
CA LEU A 130 -10.40 -9.54 1.88
C LEU A 130 -11.12 -10.55 0.98
N GLY A 131 -12.41 -10.78 1.21
CA GLY A 131 -13.24 -11.61 0.34
C GLY A 131 -13.24 -11.07 -1.08
N ARG A 132 -13.38 -9.75 -1.24
CA ARG A 132 -13.31 -9.09 -2.54
C ARG A 132 -11.95 -9.25 -3.22
N LEU A 133 -10.85 -9.07 -2.48
CA LEU A 133 -9.51 -9.29 -3.04
C LEU A 133 -9.30 -10.77 -3.46
N ALA A 134 -9.84 -11.73 -2.69
CA ALA A 134 -9.75 -13.15 -3.00
C ALA A 134 -10.60 -13.54 -4.24
N GLU A 135 -11.79 -12.96 -4.39
CA GLU A 135 -12.61 -13.09 -5.61
C GLU A 135 -11.85 -12.60 -6.84
N LEU A 136 -11.27 -11.40 -6.79
CA LEU A 136 -10.44 -10.85 -7.88
C LEU A 136 -9.23 -11.74 -8.19
N ALA A 137 -8.61 -12.31 -7.15
CA ALA A 137 -7.50 -13.22 -7.33
C ALA A 137 -7.92 -14.55 -7.96
N ALA A 138 -9.18 -14.97 -7.81
CA ALA A 138 -9.71 -16.22 -8.37
C ALA A 138 -8.83 -17.45 -8.04
N GLY A 139 -8.32 -17.52 -6.81
CA GLY A 139 -7.44 -18.60 -6.36
C GLY A 139 -6.00 -18.57 -6.91
N ARG A 140 -5.65 -17.58 -7.75
CA ARG A 140 -4.29 -17.41 -8.25
C ARG A 140 -3.33 -17.06 -7.11
N PRO A 141 -2.03 -17.43 -7.24
CA PRO A 141 -1.00 -17.02 -6.30
C PRO A 141 -0.98 -15.49 -6.16
N ALA A 142 -0.87 -15.03 -4.92
CA ALA A 142 -0.84 -13.64 -4.53
C ALA A 142 0.47 -13.31 -3.82
N ARG A 143 0.98 -12.12 -4.11
CA ARG A 143 2.10 -11.49 -3.41
C ARG A 143 1.61 -10.19 -2.77
N VAL A 144 1.65 -10.08 -1.46
CA VAL A 144 1.16 -8.92 -0.72
C VAL A 144 2.34 -8.15 -0.12
N LEU A 145 2.37 -6.84 -0.38
CA LEU A 145 3.41 -5.92 0.06
C LEU A 145 2.79 -4.84 0.95
N PHE A 146 3.55 -4.37 1.94
CA PHE A 146 3.08 -3.49 3.02
C PHE A 146 3.82 -2.15 3.02
N ALA A 147 3.26 -1.13 3.66
CA ALA A 147 3.90 0.18 3.79
C ALA A 147 5.12 0.15 4.75
N HIS A 148 5.01 -0.65 5.83
CA HIS A 148 5.96 -0.63 6.96
C HIS A 148 6.56 -2.00 7.31
N ASP A 149 6.53 -2.95 6.37
CA ASP A 149 7.12 -4.28 6.56
C ASP A 149 7.95 -4.70 5.35
N HIS A 150 9.21 -5.08 5.61
CA HIS A 150 10.09 -5.63 4.59
C HIS A 150 9.59 -7.00 4.13
N ALA A 151 8.92 -7.75 5.01
CA ALA A 151 8.36 -9.04 4.69
C ALA A 151 7.32 -8.93 3.57
N VAL A 152 7.17 -10.05 2.86
CA VAL A 152 6.19 -10.21 1.79
C VAL A 152 5.36 -11.42 2.15
N ARG A 153 4.04 -11.29 2.03
CA ARG A 153 3.13 -12.42 2.21
C ARG A 153 2.87 -13.05 0.85
N GLU A 154 3.24 -14.32 0.69
CA GLU A 154 3.01 -15.11 -0.51
C GLU A 154 2.03 -16.25 -0.22
N GLY A 155 1.29 -16.67 -1.24
CA GLY A 155 0.31 -17.78 -1.16
C GLY A 155 -1.01 -17.41 -1.79
N VAL A 156 -2.11 -18.02 -1.35
CA VAL A 156 -3.47 -17.67 -1.78
C VAL A 156 -4.08 -16.69 -0.78
N LEU A 157 -4.85 -15.71 -1.26
CA LEU A 157 -5.54 -14.77 -0.39
C LEU A 157 -6.59 -15.49 0.48
N PRO A 158 -6.84 -15.02 1.73
CA PRO A 158 -7.85 -15.60 2.59
C PRO A 158 -9.22 -15.62 1.91
N PRO A 159 -9.94 -16.75 1.90
CA PRO A 159 -11.25 -16.81 1.27
C PRO A 159 -12.27 -15.92 2.00
N PRO A 160 -13.42 -15.61 1.37
CA PRO A 160 -14.59 -15.06 2.03
C PRO A 160 -14.95 -15.86 3.29
N ARG A 161 -15.37 -15.17 4.37
CA ARG A 161 -15.90 -15.78 5.60
C ARG A 161 -17.38 -15.49 5.76
#